data_AF-A0A7C0WQU9-F1
#
_entry.id   AF-A0A7C0WQU9-F1
#
_cell.length_a   1.000
_cell.length_b   1.000
_cell.length_c   1.000
_cell.angle_alpha   90.00
_cell.angle_beta   90.00
_cell.angle_gamma   90.00
#
_symmetry.space_group_name_H-M   'P 1'
#
loop_
_entity.id
_entity.type
_entity.pdbx_description
1 polymer ?
#
loop_
_entity_poly.entity_id
_entity_poly.type
_entity_poly.pdbx_seq_one_letter_code
_entity_poly.pdbx_strand_id
1 'polypeptide(L)'
;EKRFNHTARYIAVFILLAYMFFYIGYNLFTIGVALEGLFGVPQVYSVPVVALFLGIYVSFGGQTAVIFTDLVQGLMLYLAGAIAILAGLAALGGLGEWWAYLPVSHRLPFVHLTADPKFNTVGLFWGEALAGSIAFSFMNQGFIMRYLAVKSVEEGRKACLFNVLVTLPVSAVVVGAVGWIARSLVVKQACLGGALAGIHPIHIRNSYHTFIVVCWEVLRRNPWLFGFVIAALTAALMSTIDTLINACAAIGIYDIYRPLIRPEASERHYLAAARVASGLATVIGVLLVIWFNRQKGTLMSIHYKGIMIIIPSIVTALFLGVFWRGFTARAACTAMVVGSAMTILSLFFPALIRPLAWFVHGARNPDFIYMRALFGMVVTAVVGIAVSLLDRRGRVPVPGLTVDSLDEAMRRYKQGEPNHARGRKVRRVPLRLDETLGTGEISVPAAMARRLAARAGDIIYICDHRWYLGGLRSDHVRLAGTHDGEDEAVRISPATLENAFLLPDRPVDLEKII
;
A
#
# COMPACT_ATOMS: atom_id res chain seq x y z
N GLU A 1 -17.08 10.22 -2.74
CA GLU A 1 -18.42 10.75 -3.09
C GLU A 1 -19.33 10.92 -1.89
N LYS A 2 -19.69 9.85 -1.15
CA LYS A 2 -20.62 9.92 0.00
C LYS A 2 -20.34 11.07 1.00
N ARG A 3 -19.06 11.36 1.28
CA ARG A 3 -18.63 12.44 2.20
C ARG A 3 -18.75 13.85 1.62
N PHE A 4 -18.69 13.99 0.30
CA PHE A 4 -18.64 15.27 -0.41
C PHE A 4 -19.69 15.25 -1.54
N ASN A 5 -19.25 15.13 -2.79
CA ASN A 5 -20.11 15.01 -3.97
C ASN A 5 -19.37 14.33 -5.13
N HIS A 6 -20.02 14.21 -6.29
CA HIS A 6 -19.46 13.64 -7.51
C HIS A 6 -18.27 14.46 -8.03
N THR A 7 -18.30 15.79 -7.92
CA THR A 7 -17.20 16.66 -8.36
C THR A 7 -15.91 16.35 -7.60
N ALA A 8 -16.00 16.24 -6.26
CA ALA A 8 -14.86 15.87 -5.43
C ALA A 8 -14.32 14.48 -5.76
N ARG A 9 -15.20 13.53 -6.11
CA ARG A 9 -14.80 12.19 -6.58
C ARG A 9 -13.95 12.29 -7.85
N TYR A 10 -14.42 12.97 -8.89
CA TYR A 10 -13.69 13.02 -10.16
C TYR A 10 -12.34 13.75 -10.03
N ILE A 11 -12.26 14.83 -9.25
CA ILE A 11 -10.98 15.49 -8.94
C ILE A 11 -10.02 14.51 -8.25
N ALA A 12 -10.49 13.80 -7.22
CA ALA A 12 -9.68 12.83 -6.51
C ALA A 12 -9.23 11.68 -7.43
N VAL A 13 -10.13 11.13 -8.25
CA VAL A 13 -9.83 10.06 -9.22
C VAL A 13 -8.75 10.49 -10.20
N PHE A 14 -8.81 11.72 -10.72
CA PHE A 14 -7.77 12.24 -11.62
C PHE A 14 -6.39 12.29 -10.92
N ILE A 15 -6.33 12.80 -9.69
CA ILE A 15 -5.09 12.87 -8.91
C ILE A 15 -4.57 11.46 -8.56
N LEU A 16 -5.47 10.55 -8.18
CA LEU A 16 -5.15 9.14 -7.87
C LEU A 16 -4.57 8.41 -9.07
N LEU A 17 -5.19 8.54 -10.25
CA LEU A 17 -4.69 7.93 -11.48
C LEU A 17 -3.34 8.52 -11.88
N ALA A 18 -3.15 9.84 -11.76
CA ALA A 18 -1.85 10.46 -12.00
C ALA A 18 -0.76 9.88 -11.07
N TYR A 19 -1.07 9.71 -9.78
CA TYR A 19 -0.20 9.06 -8.82
C TYR A 19 0.11 7.61 -9.21
N MET A 20 -0.90 6.82 -9.54
CA MET A 20 -0.71 5.41 -9.90
C MET A 20 0.07 5.22 -11.19
N PHE A 21 -0.22 5.99 -12.24
CA PHE A 21 0.55 5.92 -13.49
C PHE A 21 2.00 6.31 -13.27
N PHE A 22 2.25 7.39 -12.52
CA PHE A 22 3.61 7.77 -12.12
C PHE A 22 4.31 6.61 -11.41
N TYR A 23 3.62 5.95 -10.47
CA TYR A 23 4.22 4.90 -9.65
C TYR A 23 4.41 3.58 -10.41
N ILE A 24 3.50 3.22 -11.31
CA ILE A 24 3.68 2.10 -12.27
C ILE A 24 4.91 2.36 -13.12
N GLY A 25 5.01 3.53 -13.75
CA GLY A 25 6.16 3.89 -14.60
C GLY A 25 7.47 3.91 -13.83
N TYR A 26 7.47 4.43 -12.60
CA TYR A 26 8.66 4.43 -11.74
C TYR A 26 9.11 3.00 -11.40
N ASN A 27 8.19 2.13 -11.01
CA ASN A 27 8.53 0.73 -10.68
C ASN A 27 9.03 -0.02 -11.93
N LEU A 28 8.40 0.17 -13.10
CA LEU A 28 8.88 -0.37 -14.38
C LEU A 28 10.27 0.16 -14.78
N PHE A 29 10.56 1.43 -14.47
CA PHE A 29 11.90 1.98 -14.65
C PHE A 29 12.91 1.32 -13.69
N THR A 30 12.57 1.14 -12.40
CA THR A 30 13.48 0.51 -11.43
C THR A 30 13.78 -0.95 -11.72
N ILE A 31 12.80 -1.72 -12.23
CA ILE A 31 13.06 -3.10 -12.68
C ILE A 31 13.94 -3.11 -13.93
N GLY A 32 13.74 -2.16 -14.86
CA GLY A 32 14.62 -1.98 -16.01
C GLY A 32 16.07 -1.72 -15.60
N VAL A 33 16.28 -0.78 -14.68
CA VAL A 33 17.59 -0.48 -14.07
C VAL A 33 18.19 -1.72 -13.41
N ALA A 34 17.38 -2.50 -12.70
CA ALA A 34 17.86 -3.72 -12.07
C ALA A 34 18.33 -4.75 -13.10
N LEU A 35 17.52 -5.01 -14.13
CA LEU A 35 17.84 -5.96 -15.19
C LEU A 35 19.03 -5.52 -16.05
N GLU A 36 19.15 -4.22 -16.32
CA GLU A 36 20.31 -3.64 -17.01
C GLU A 36 21.59 -3.83 -16.18
N GLY A 37 21.53 -3.55 -14.87
CA GLY A 37 22.65 -3.76 -13.96
C GLY A 37 23.06 -5.23 -13.81
N LEU A 38 22.12 -6.17 -14.02
CA LEU A 38 22.35 -7.61 -13.87
C LEU A 38 22.84 -8.30 -15.14
N PHE A 39 22.15 -8.05 -16.25
CA PHE A 39 22.33 -8.79 -17.49
C PHE A 39 22.99 -7.94 -18.59
N GLY A 40 23.20 -6.64 -18.34
CA GLY A 40 23.65 -5.70 -19.38
C GLY A 40 22.61 -5.47 -20.48
N VAL A 41 21.36 -5.90 -20.28
CA VAL A 41 20.28 -5.76 -21.26
C VAL A 41 19.70 -4.35 -21.17
N PRO A 42 19.70 -3.56 -22.25
CA PRO A 42 19.16 -2.20 -22.22
C PRO A 42 17.66 -2.18 -21.85
N GLN A 43 17.26 -1.16 -21.09
CA GLN A 43 15.89 -1.01 -20.59
C GLN A 43 14.81 -0.97 -21.68
N VAL A 44 15.17 -0.48 -22.87
CA VAL A 44 14.29 -0.44 -24.05
C VAL A 44 13.79 -1.84 -24.43
N TYR A 45 14.57 -2.89 -24.13
CA TYR A 45 14.21 -4.28 -24.41
C TYR A 45 13.67 -5.00 -23.17
N SER A 46 14.31 -4.83 -22.02
CA SER A 46 13.94 -5.57 -20.81
C SER A 46 12.57 -5.17 -20.25
N VAL A 47 12.25 -3.87 -20.26
CA VAL A 47 11.00 -3.37 -19.67
C VAL A 47 9.75 -3.84 -20.44
N PRO A 48 9.67 -3.73 -21.78
CA PRO A 48 8.50 -4.23 -22.52
C PRO A 48 8.27 -5.74 -22.32
N VAL A 49 9.35 -6.53 -22.26
CA VAL A 49 9.24 -7.99 -22.02
C VAL A 49 8.66 -8.27 -20.64
N VAL A 50 9.17 -7.63 -19.60
CA VAL A 50 8.63 -7.76 -18.23
C VAL A 50 7.17 -7.31 -18.18
N ALA A 51 6.87 -6.16 -18.78
CA ALA A 51 5.51 -5.61 -18.81
C ALA A 51 4.52 -6.53 -19.54
N LEU A 52 4.97 -7.24 -20.58
CA LEU A 52 4.17 -8.24 -21.28
C LEU A 52 3.82 -9.42 -20.36
N PHE A 53 4.82 -10.03 -19.71
CA PHE A 53 4.58 -11.13 -18.77
C PHE A 53 3.67 -10.70 -17.62
N LEU A 54 3.92 -9.51 -17.09
CA LEU A 54 3.11 -8.88 -16.05
C LEU A 54 1.65 -8.69 -16.48
N GLY A 55 1.43 -8.07 -17.65
CA GLY A 55 0.09 -7.85 -18.18
C GLY A 55 -0.71 -9.14 -18.38
N ILE A 56 -0.04 -10.22 -18.80
CA ILE A 56 -0.67 -11.53 -18.97
C ILE A 56 -1.21 -12.05 -17.64
N TYR A 57 -0.36 -12.25 -16.62
CA TYR A 57 -0.84 -12.90 -15.39
C TYR A 57 -1.82 -12.05 -14.58
N VAL A 58 -1.64 -10.72 -14.59
CA VAL A 58 -2.57 -9.80 -13.90
C VAL A 58 -3.97 -9.84 -14.50
N SER A 59 -4.06 -10.03 -15.83
CA SER A 59 -5.36 -10.11 -16.53
C SER A 59 -6.17 -11.37 -16.17
N PHE A 60 -5.53 -12.41 -15.62
CA PHE A 60 -6.16 -13.68 -15.28
C PHE A 60 -6.28 -13.95 -13.77
N GLY A 61 -5.38 -13.44 -12.93
CA GLY A 61 -5.27 -13.86 -11.52
C GLY A 61 -6.34 -13.30 -10.56
N GLY A 62 -6.83 -12.08 -10.79
CA GLY A 62 -7.73 -11.41 -9.84
C GLY A 62 -7.09 -11.12 -8.46
N GLN A 63 -7.83 -10.44 -7.58
CA GLN A 63 -7.28 -9.93 -6.32
C GLN A 63 -6.81 -11.04 -5.36
N THR A 64 -7.50 -12.18 -5.32
CA THR A 64 -7.14 -13.30 -4.43
C THR A 64 -5.79 -13.92 -4.82
N ALA A 65 -5.55 -14.17 -6.11
CA ALA A 65 -4.28 -14.73 -6.56
C ALA A 65 -3.12 -13.78 -6.25
N VAL A 66 -3.33 -12.47 -6.49
CA VAL A 66 -2.35 -11.42 -6.17
C VAL A 66 -1.97 -11.46 -4.68
N ILE A 67 -2.95 -11.56 -3.77
CA ILE A 67 -2.66 -11.64 -2.33
C ILE A 67 -1.77 -12.85 -1.98
N PHE A 68 -2.01 -14.02 -2.58
CA PHE A 68 -1.20 -15.21 -2.31
C PHE A 68 0.20 -15.11 -2.92
N THR A 69 0.33 -14.60 -4.15
CA THR A 69 1.65 -14.40 -4.76
C THR A 69 2.47 -13.40 -3.97
N ASP A 70 1.87 -12.31 -3.51
CA ASP A 70 2.56 -11.28 -2.73
C ASP A 70 3.04 -11.79 -1.38
N LEU A 71 2.26 -12.66 -0.73
CA LEU A 71 2.68 -13.29 0.53
C LEU A 71 3.97 -14.09 0.33
N VAL A 72 4.03 -14.93 -0.70
CA VAL A 72 5.21 -15.75 -1.00
C VAL A 72 6.39 -14.86 -1.39
N GLN A 73 6.16 -13.87 -2.27
CA GLN A 73 7.19 -12.94 -2.74
C GLN A 73 7.75 -12.08 -1.60
N GLY A 74 6.90 -11.62 -0.68
CA GLY A 74 7.32 -10.89 0.52
C GLY A 74 8.19 -11.72 1.45
N LEU A 75 7.81 -12.98 1.71
CA LEU A 75 8.64 -13.90 2.51
C LEU A 75 9.99 -14.20 1.83
N MET A 76 9.98 -14.41 0.51
CA MET A 76 11.21 -14.58 -0.27
C MET A 76 12.10 -13.34 -0.19
N LEU A 77 11.54 -12.13 -0.24
CA LEU A 77 12.30 -10.89 -0.15
C LEU A 77 12.97 -10.72 1.22
N TYR A 78 12.28 -11.08 2.32
CA TYR A 78 12.90 -11.06 3.65
C TYR A 78 14.05 -12.05 3.76
N LEU A 79 13.87 -13.26 3.23
CA LEU A 79 14.95 -14.26 3.20
C LEU A 79 16.13 -13.78 2.35
N ALA A 80 15.87 -13.21 1.17
CA ALA A 80 16.88 -12.65 0.29
C ALA A 80 17.66 -11.50 0.95
N GLY A 81 16.94 -10.61 1.65
CA GLY A 81 17.55 -9.53 2.43
C GLY A 81 18.43 -10.05 3.57
N ALA A 82 17.96 -11.06 4.32
CA ALA A 82 18.76 -11.70 5.36
C ALA A 82 20.03 -12.35 4.80
N ILE A 83 19.93 -13.07 3.67
CA ILE A 83 21.09 -13.66 2.98
C ILE A 83 22.08 -12.56 2.57
N ALA A 84 21.61 -11.48 1.95
CA ALA A 84 22.47 -10.37 1.53
C ALA A 84 23.19 -9.71 2.72
N ILE A 85 22.49 -9.51 3.84
CA ILE A 85 23.08 -8.93 5.06
C ILE A 85 24.13 -9.86 5.66
N LEU A 86 23.80 -11.14 5.87
CA LEU A 86 24.72 -12.10 6.47
C LEU A 86 25.97 -12.30 5.61
N ALA A 87 25.81 -12.42 4.30
CA ALA A 87 26.93 -12.52 3.37
C ALA A 87 27.77 -11.24 3.35
N GLY A 88 27.14 -10.07 3.39
CA GLY A 88 27.82 -8.78 3.47
C GLY A 88 28.62 -8.60 4.76
N LEU A 89 28.08 -9.03 5.90
CA LEU A 89 28.78 -9.04 7.18
C LEU A 89 29.96 -10.01 7.17
N ALA A 90 29.78 -11.23 6.64
CA ALA A 90 30.85 -12.21 6.50
C ALA A 90 31.99 -11.67 5.62
N ALA A 91 31.65 -11.04 4.49
CA ALA A 91 32.57 -10.36 3.58
C ALA A 91 33.37 -9.23 4.26
N LEU A 92 32.77 -8.54 5.24
CA LEU A 92 33.43 -7.50 6.03
C LEU A 92 34.34 -8.05 7.13
N GLY A 93 34.24 -9.33 7.50
CA GLY A 93 34.91 -9.91 8.67
C GLY A 93 34.07 -9.87 9.95
N GLY A 94 32.76 -9.65 9.84
CA GLY A 94 31.80 -9.68 10.94
C GLY A 94 31.26 -8.31 11.35
N LEU A 95 30.43 -8.30 12.39
CA LEU A 95 29.74 -7.10 12.90
C LEU A 95 30.70 -6.04 13.42
N GLY A 96 31.80 -6.44 14.06
CA GLY A 96 32.80 -5.51 14.59
C GLY A 96 33.47 -4.68 13.50
N GLU A 97 33.90 -5.33 12.43
CA GLU A 97 34.51 -4.69 11.27
C GLU A 97 33.51 -3.84 10.49
N TRP A 98 32.29 -4.34 10.29
CA TRP A 98 31.21 -3.54 9.71
C TRP A 98 31.00 -2.24 10.48
N TRP A 99 30.88 -2.32 11.80
CA TRP A 99 30.70 -1.14 12.63
C TRP A 99 31.92 -0.23 12.56
N ALA A 100 33.14 -0.77 12.63
CA ALA A 100 34.38 0.01 12.63
C ALA A 100 34.56 0.85 11.36
N TYR A 101 34.29 0.28 10.18
CA TYR A 101 34.48 0.95 8.89
C TYR A 101 33.26 1.77 8.42
N LEU A 102 32.10 1.65 9.06
CA LEU A 102 30.95 2.51 8.75
C LEU A 102 31.24 3.94 9.24
N PRO A 103 31.20 5.01 8.42
CA PRO A 103 31.50 6.35 8.90
C PRO A 103 30.55 6.82 10.02
N VAL A 104 31.03 7.65 10.95
CA VAL A 104 30.22 8.17 12.07
C VAL A 104 28.94 8.86 11.58
N SER A 105 29.01 9.59 10.46
CA SER A 105 27.83 10.21 9.83
C SER A 105 26.77 9.23 9.33
N HIS A 106 27.06 7.93 9.28
CA HIS A 106 26.08 6.91 8.91
C HIS A 106 25.54 6.16 10.13
N ARG A 107 26.15 6.36 11.31
CA ARG A 107 25.76 5.73 12.59
C ARG A 107 24.83 6.61 13.42
N LEU A 108 24.88 7.93 13.22
CA LEU A 108 24.11 8.88 14.00
C LEU A 108 22.66 8.98 13.50
N PRO A 109 21.67 9.08 14.40
CA PRO A 109 20.30 9.40 14.00
C PRO A 109 20.22 10.84 13.48
N PHE A 110 19.22 11.12 12.63
CA PHE A 110 18.92 12.46 12.10
C PHE A 110 20.10 13.16 11.42
N VAL A 111 21.00 12.41 10.78
CA VAL A 111 22.09 13.00 10.01
C VAL A 111 21.58 13.96 8.95
N HIS A 112 22.37 15.00 8.69
CA HIS A 112 22.00 16.06 7.76
C HIS A 112 20.62 16.67 8.08
N LEU A 113 20.33 16.90 9.36
CA LEU A 113 19.02 17.37 9.84
C LEU A 113 18.47 18.50 8.95
N THR A 114 19.26 19.57 8.81
CA THR A 114 18.96 20.72 7.94
C THR A 114 20.01 20.92 6.83
N ALA A 115 21.20 20.35 7.00
CA ALA A 115 22.37 20.58 6.16
C ALA A 115 22.66 19.37 5.25
N ASP A 116 21.79 19.13 4.28
CA ASP A 116 22.14 18.49 2.99
C ASP A 116 21.02 18.79 1.98
N PRO A 117 21.32 19.51 0.89
CA PRO A 117 20.36 19.80 -0.15
C PRO A 117 19.79 18.53 -0.82
N LYS A 118 20.57 17.47 -0.97
CA LYS A 118 20.16 16.23 -1.64
C LYS A 118 19.33 15.33 -0.74
N PHE A 119 19.55 15.38 0.58
CA PHE A 119 18.95 14.44 1.53
C PHE A 119 18.98 15.01 2.96
N ASN A 120 18.01 15.86 3.32
CA ASN A 120 17.88 16.36 4.69
C ASN A 120 16.73 15.68 5.44
N THR A 121 16.96 15.40 6.71
CA THR A 121 16.02 14.62 7.53
C THR A 121 14.71 15.38 7.77
N VAL A 122 14.75 16.71 7.92
CA VAL A 122 13.52 17.49 8.15
C VAL A 122 12.61 17.48 6.93
N GLY A 123 13.17 17.60 5.73
CA GLY A 123 12.41 17.45 4.49
C GLY A 123 11.79 16.06 4.37
N LEU A 124 12.58 15.02 4.67
CA LEU A 124 12.09 13.63 4.65
C LEU A 124 10.95 13.41 5.65
N PHE A 125 10.99 14.05 6.81
CA PHE A 125 9.90 14.00 7.78
C PHE A 125 8.59 14.52 7.20
N TRP A 126 8.59 15.72 6.61
CA TRP A 126 7.36 16.30 6.06
C TRP A 126 6.87 15.58 4.81
N GLY A 127 7.79 15.20 3.92
CA GLY A 127 7.46 14.49 2.69
C GLY A 127 7.04 13.05 2.94
N GLU A 128 7.91 12.24 3.53
CA GLU A 128 7.69 10.80 3.68
C GLU A 128 6.96 10.46 4.97
N ALA A 129 7.49 10.89 6.11
CA ALA A 129 6.96 10.46 7.40
C ALA A 129 5.53 10.99 7.62
N LEU A 130 5.22 12.20 7.17
CA LEU A 130 3.87 12.76 7.26
C LEU A 130 3.05 12.51 5.98
N ALA A 131 3.38 13.15 4.86
CA ALA A 131 2.53 13.06 3.66
C ALA A 131 2.49 11.63 3.08
N GLY A 132 3.65 10.97 3.03
CA GLY A 132 3.79 9.59 2.60
C GLY A 132 3.02 8.60 3.48
N SER A 133 3.08 8.72 4.81
CA SER A 133 2.31 7.86 5.72
C SER A 133 0.80 8.06 5.57
N ILE A 134 0.33 9.31 5.46
CA ILE A 134 -1.11 9.56 5.24
C ILE A 134 -1.53 9.00 3.87
N ALA A 135 -0.71 9.18 2.82
CA ALA A 135 -0.96 8.56 1.52
C ALA A 135 -1.03 7.04 1.62
N PHE A 136 -0.08 6.43 2.33
CA PHE A 136 -0.02 4.99 2.51
C PHE A 136 -1.27 4.45 3.20
N SER A 137 -1.80 5.16 4.21
CA SER A 137 -2.99 4.73 4.96
C SER A 137 -4.31 5.02 4.24
N PHE A 138 -4.46 6.17 3.58
CA PHE A 138 -5.75 6.65 3.06
C PHE A 138 -5.89 6.61 1.54
N MET A 139 -4.78 6.45 0.81
CA MET A 139 -4.73 6.60 -0.65
C MET A 139 -4.28 5.32 -1.36
N ASN A 140 -3.45 4.50 -0.70
CA ASN A 140 -2.90 3.28 -1.28
C ASN A 140 -3.99 2.22 -1.51
N GLN A 141 -4.38 2.03 -2.78
CA GLN A 141 -5.42 1.06 -3.14
C GLN A 141 -5.03 -0.38 -2.83
N GLY A 142 -3.75 -0.74 -2.90
CA GLY A 142 -3.30 -2.06 -2.49
C GLY A 142 -3.64 -2.33 -1.03
N PHE A 143 -3.47 -1.34 -0.17
CA PHE A 143 -3.82 -1.43 1.25
C PHE A 143 -5.34 -1.44 1.45
N ILE A 144 -6.07 -0.53 0.79
CA ILE A 144 -7.53 -0.42 0.90
C ILE A 144 -8.22 -1.72 0.47
N MET A 145 -7.85 -2.26 -0.70
CA MET A 145 -8.43 -3.51 -1.22
C MET A 145 -8.21 -4.69 -0.27
N ARG A 146 -7.03 -4.78 0.37
CA ARG A 146 -6.73 -5.83 1.36
C ARG A 146 -7.52 -5.65 2.66
N TYR A 147 -7.76 -4.42 3.10
CA TYR A 147 -8.66 -4.16 4.24
C TYR A 147 -10.12 -4.45 3.92
N LEU A 148 -10.58 -4.23 2.69
CA LEU A 148 -11.94 -4.61 2.28
C LEU A 148 -12.13 -6.13 2.22
N ALA A 149 -11.05 -6.89 2.00
CA ALA A 149 -11.04 -8.34 2.01
C ALA A 149 -10.75 -8.96 3.40
N VAL A 150 -10.51 -8.13 4.43
CA VAL A 150 -10.21 -8.64 5.76
C VAL A 150 -11.48 -9.15 6.44
N LYS A 151 -11.32 -10.21 7.23
CA LYS A 151 -12.41 -10.86 7.97
C LYS A 151 -13.26 -9.90 8.82
N SER A 152 -12.62 -8.99 9.56
CA SER A 152 -13.30 -8.08 10.49
C SER A 152 -12.46 -6.84 10.77
N VAL A 153 -13.08 -5.78 11.28
CA VAL A 153 -12.36 -4.55 11.68
C VAL A 153 -11.28 -4.85 12.71
N GLU A 154 -11.52 -5.77 13.64
CA GLU A 154 -10.54 -6.17 14.65
C GLU A 154 -9.32 -6.87 14.04
N GLU A 155 -9.53 -7.78 13.08
CA GLU A 155 -8.41 -8.39 12.35
C GLU A 155 -7.67 -7.36 11.48
N GLY A 156 -8.39 -6.40 10.90
CA GLY A 156 -7.79 -5.24 10.21
C GLY A 156 -6.90 -4.41 11.14
N ARG A 157 -7.32 -4.14 12.38
CA ARG A 157 -6.50 -3.44 13.38
C ARG A 157 -5.25 -4.23 13.76
N LYS A 158 -5.38 -5.54 13.98
CA LYS A 158 -4.23 -6.42 14.27
C LYS A 158 -3.24 -6.43 13.11
N ALA A 159 -3.73 -6.55 11.87
CA ALA A 159 -2.89 -6.49 10.67
C ALA A 159 -2.18 -5.14 10.54
N CYS A 160 -2.88 -4.03 10.80
CA CYS A 160 -2.29 -2.69 10.83
C CYS A 160 -1.18 -2.58 11.89
N LEU A 161 -1.46 -3.01 13.12
CA LEU A 161 -0.51 -2.95 14.23
C LEU A 161 0.72 -3.82 13.97
N PHE A 162 0.53 -5.03 13.47
CA PHE A 162 1.62 -5.93 13.08
C PHE A 162 2.48 -5.29 11.97
N ASN A 163 1.84 -4.65 10.98
CA ASN A 163 2.56 -3.97 9.93
C ASN A 163 3.43 -2.82 10.48
N VAL A 164 2.88 -1.98 11.36
CA VAL A 164 3.59 -0.82 11.93
C VAL A 164 4.70 -1.23 12.91
N LEU A 165 4.44 -2.22 13.77
CA LEU A 165 5.39 -2.62 14.82
C LEU A 165 6.43 -3.64 14.37
N VAL A 166 6.13 -4.44 13.34
CA VAL A 166 6.98 -5.57 12.91
C VAL A 166 7.43 -5.39 11.46
N THR A 167 6.50 -5.41 10.51
CA THR A 167 6.82 -5.45 9.07
C THR A 167 7.60 -4.22 8.59
N LEU A 168 7.18 -3.01 8.98
CA LEU A 168 7.83 -1.77 8.57
C LEU A 168 9.25 -1.61 9.18
N PRO A 169 9.46 -1.80 10.50
CA PRO A 169 10.80 -1.77 11.07
C PRO A 169 11.74 -2.83 10.49
N VAL A 170 11.27 -4.06 10.32
CA VAL A 170 12.08 -5.15 9.72
C VAL A 170 12.46 -4.79 8.28
N SER A 171 11.49 -4.31 7.49
CA SER A 171 11.73 -3.85 6.11
C SER A 171 12.75 -2.70 6.05
N ALA A 172 12.64 -1.72 6.96
CA ALA A 172 13.58 -0.60 7.04
C ALA A 172 15.01 -1.07 7.36
N VAL A 173 15.16 -2.02 8.28
CA VAL A 173 16.46 -2.64 8.59
C VAL A 173 16.99 -3.40 7.38
N VAL A 174 16.18 -4.23 6.75
CA VAL A 174 16.60 -5.05 5.59
C VAL A 174 17.09 -4.18 4.44
N VAL A 175 16.32 -3.15 4.07
CA VAL A 175 16.66 -2.25 2.95
C VAL A 175 17.83 -1.34 3.30
N GLY A 176 17.86 -0.79 4.53
CA GLY A 176 18.92 0.13 4.96
C GLY A 176 20.27 -0.55 5.18
N ALA A 177 20.28 -1.77 5.74
CA ALA A 177 21.50 -2.49 6.09
C ALA A 177 22.39 -2.78 4.88
N VAL A 178 21.81 -3.11 3.71
CA VAL A 178 22.61 -3.35 2.50
C VAL A 178 23.36 -2.08 2.06
N GLY A 179 22.75 -0.90 2.20
CA GLY A 179 23.41 0.38 1.94
C GLY A 179 24.56 0.66 2.91
N TRP A 180 24.37 0.37 4.21
CA TRP A 180 25.44 0.49 5.20
C TRP A 180 26.59 -0.49 4.97
N ILE A 181 26.27 -1.74 4.62
CA ILE A 181 27.27 -2.74 4.22
C ILE A 181 28.04 -2.25 3.01
N ALA A 182 27.36 -1.75 1.97
CA ALA A 182 27.98 -1.19 0.79
C ALA A 182 28.99 -0.09 1.16
N ARG A 183 28.57 0.84 2.02
CA ARG A 183 29.42 1.95 2.45
C ARG A 183 30.62 1.47 3.25
N SER A 184 30.41 0.56 4.19
CA SER A 184 31.47 -0.02 5.00
C SER A 184 32.50 -0.78 4.15
N LEU A 185 32.05 -1.54 3.16
CA LEU A 185 32.94 -2.27 2.24
C LEU A 185 33.82 -1.30 1.44
N VAL A 186 33.22 -0.25 0.87
CA VAL A 186 33.94 0.78 0.11
C VAL A 186 34.99 1.48 0.97
N VAL A 187 34.66 1.82 2.22
CA VAL A 187 35.60 2.45 3.15
C VAL A 187 36.73 1.50 3.54
N LYS A 188 36.40 0.25 3.90
CA LYS A 188 37.40 -0.78 4.24
C LYS A 188 38.39 -1.01 3.10
N GLN A 189 37.87 -1.12 1.87
CA GLN A 189 38.68 -1.30 0.67
C GLN A 189 39.65 -0.12 0.44
N ALA A 190 39.18 1.11 0.66
CA ALA A 190 40.02 2.30 0.55
C ALA A 190 41.12 2.33 1.63
N CYS A 191 40.81 1.94 2.87
CA CYS A 191 41.78 1.88 3.96
C CYS A 191 42.86 0.81 3.74
N LEU A 192 42.50 -0.33 3.14
CA LEU A 192 43.40 -1.45 2.89
C LEU A 192 44.12 -1.36 1.53
N GLY A 193 43.94 -0.27 0.78
CA GLY A 193 44.68 0.00 -0.44
C GLY A 193 44.29 -0.86 -1.65
N GLY A 194 43.12 -1.52 -1.66
CA GLY A 194 42.73 -2.36 -2.78
C GLY A 194 41.71 -3.44 -2.44
N ALA A 195 41.65 -4.48 -3.28
CA ALA A 195 40.69 -5.58 -3.19
C ALA A 195 40.70 -6.26 -1.81
N LEU A 196 39.52 -6.58 -1.28
CA LEU A 196 39.38 -7.37 -0.05
C LEU A 196 39.53 -8.86 -0.38
N ALA A 197 39.96 -9.66 0.60
CA ALA A 197 40.14 -11.09 0.39
C ALA A 197 38.83 -11.75 -0.09
N GLY A 198 38.83 -12.23 -1.34
CA GLY A 198 37.68 -12.88 -1.95
C GLY A 198 36.67 -11.99 -2.66
N ILE A 199 36.87 -10.67 -2.67
CA ILE A 199 35.97 -9.68 -3.24
C ILE A 199 36.74 -8.82 -4.24
N HIS A 200 36.18 -8.57 -5.42
CA HIS A 200 36.82 -7.62 -6.33
C HIS A 200 36.66 -6.19 -5.81
N PRO A 201 37.50 -5.25 -6.28
CA PRO A 201 37.34 -3.84 -5.95
C PRO A 201 35.92 -3.36 -6.28
N ILE A 202 35.15 -3.02 -5.25
CA ILE A 202 33.80 -2.49 -5.36
C ILE A 202 33.88 -1.07 -5.89
N HIS A 203 33.36 -0.88 -7.10
CA HIS A 203 33.32 0.42 -7.74
C HIS A 203 31.88 0.76 -8.16
N ILE A 204 31.20 1.51 -7.30
CA ILE A 204 29.83 1.96 -7.54
C ILE A 204 29.86 3.23 -8.39
N ARG A 205 29.86 3.07 -9.72
CA ARG A 205 29.76 4.20 -10.67
C ARG A 205 28.38 4.84 -10.66
N ASN A 206 27.36 3.99 -10.60
CA ASN A 206 25.97 4.40 -10.54
C ASN A 206 25.35 3.91 -9.24
N SER A 207 24.90 4.86 -8.40
CA SER A 207 24.21 4.57 -7.14
C SER A 207 22.98 3.67 -7.30
N TYR A 208 22.39 3.63 -8.50
CA TYR A 208 21.25 2.77 -8.83
C TYR A 208 21.57 1.29 -8.67
N HIS A 209 22.82 0.90 -8.96
CA HIS A 209 23.22 -0.51 -8.97
C HIS A 209 23.83 -0.94 -7.63
N THR A 210 23.78 -0.10 -6.59
CA THR A 210 24.44 -0.37 -5.29
C THR A 210 24.06 -1.74 -4.73
N PHE A 211 22.77 -2.05 -4.64
CA PHE A 211 22.29 -3.33 -4.13
C PHE A 211 22.82 -4.50 -4.97
N ILE A 212 22.73 -4.39 -6.30
CA ILE A 212 23.14 -5.45 -7.23
C ILE A 212 24.64 -5.70 -7.17
N VAL A 213 25.44 -4.63 -7.18
CA VAL A 213 26.90 -4.71 -7.11
C VAL A 213 27.34 -5.37 -5.81
N VAL A 214 26.74 -5.00 -4.67
CA VAL A 214 27.07 -5.61 -3.38
C VAL A 214 26.67 -7.08 -3.37
N CYS A 215 25.43 -7.41 -3.74
CA CYS A 215 24.95 -8.78 -3.77
C CYS A 215 25.78 -9.65 -4.73
N TRP A 216 26.14 -9.14 -5.90
CA TRP A 216 27.03 -9.82 -6.83
C TRP A 216 28.38 -10.13 -6.17
N GLU A 217 29.05 -9.12 -5.63
CA GLU A 217 30.39 -9.29 -5.09
C GLU A 217 30.44 -10.22 -3.86
N VAL A 218 29.45 -10.14 -2.98
CA VAL A 218 29.42 -10.95 -1.74
C VAL A 218 28.85 -12.36 -1.96
N LEU A 219 28.01 -12.58 -2.99
CA LEU A 219 27.35 -13.86 -3.27
C LEU A 219 27.87 -14.58 -4.51
N ARG A 220 28.75 -13.99 -5.35
CA ARG A 220 29.22 -14.62 -6.61
C ARG A 220 29.80 -16.02 -6.46
N ARG A 221 30.36 -16.34 -5.28
CA ARG A 221 30.89 -17.68 -4.95
C ARG A 221 29.80 -18.74 -4.87
N ASN A 222 28.55 -18.33 -4.66
CA ASN A 222 27.39 -19.18 -4.65
C ASN A 222 26.31 -18.62 -5.60
N PRO A 223 26.40 -18.95 -6.91
CA PRO A 223 25.49 -18.44 -7.94
C PRO A 223 24.02 -18.72 -7.66
N TRP A 224 23.71 -19.81 -6.94
CA TRP A 224 22.34 -20.16 -6.56
C TRP A 224 21.74 -19.17 -5.56
N LEU A 225 22.50 -18.77 -4.54
CA LEU A 225 22.06 -17.75 -3.58
C LEU A 225 21.93 -16.38 -4.25
N PHE A 226 22.87 -16.04 -5.12
CA PHE A 226 22.76 -14.82 -5.91
C PHE A 226 21.49 -14.83 -6.78
N GLY A 227 21.27 -15.91 -7.55
CA GLY A 227 20.08 -16.08 -8.38
C GLY A 227 18.78 -16.00 -7.58
N PHE A 228 18.73 -16.60 -6.39
CA PHE A 228 17.58 -16.49 -5.49
C PHE A 228 17.32 -15.04 -5.05
N VAL A 229 18.35 -14.30 -4.63
CA VAL A 229 18.22 -12.89 -4.20
C VAL A 229 17.70 -12.02 -5.34
N ILE A 230 18.19 -12.25 -6.56
CA ILE A 230 17.76 -11.52 -7.75
C ILE A 230 16.33 -11.88 -8.17
N ALA A 231 15.96 -13.16 -8.10
CA ALA A 231 14.60 -13.60 -8.34
C ALA A 231 13.62 -12.97 -7.33
N ALA A 232 13.97 -12.97 -6.04
CA ALA A 232 13.17 -12.35 -4.99
C ALA A 232 13.03 -10.82 -5.17
N LEU A 233 14.10 -10.12 -5.53
CA LEU A 233 14.07 -8.69 -5.84
C LEU A 233 13.14 -8.39 -7.03
N THR A 234 13.29 -9.15 -8.12
CA THR A 234 12.47 -8.97 -9.33
C THR A 234 11.00 -9.27 -9.04
N ALA A 235 10.73 -10.34 -8.29
CA ALA A 235 9.37 -10.72 -7.89
C ALA A 235 8.71 -9.65 -7.00
N ALA A 236 9.45 -9.10 -6.03
CA ALA A 236 8.96 -8.00 -5.19
C ALA A 236 8.60 -6.75 -6.00
N LEU A 237 9.39 -6.39 -7.00
CA LEU A 237 9.06 -5.25 -7.89
C LEU A 237 7.79 -5.53 -8.70
N MET A 238 7.58 -6.77 -9.16
CA MET A 238 6.37 -7.15 -9.87
C MET A 238 5.10 -7.06 -8.99
N SER A 239 5.17 -7.44 -7.71
CA SER A 239 4.07 -7.36 -6.70
C SER A 239 3.53 -5.96 -6.41
N THR A 240 4.32 -4.93 -6.74
CA THR A 240 3.87 -3.55 -6.57
C THR A 240 3.16 -3.09 -7.84
N ILE A 241 3.70 -3.46 -9.00
CA ILE A 241 3.17 -3.04 -10.29
C ILE A 241 1.83 -3.72 -10.56
N ASP A 242 1.66 -5.02 -10.26
CA ASP A 242 0.39 -5.73 -10.43
C ASP A 242 -0.75 -5.11 -9.62
N THR A 243 -0.49 -4.77 -8.36
CA THR A 243 -1.42 -4.17 -7.42
C THR A 243 -1.88 -2.80 -7.95
N LEU A 244 -0.96 -2.01 -8.50
CA LEU A 244 -1.26 -0.71 -9.09
C LEU A 244 -2.02 -0.83 -10.40
N ILE A 245 -1.66 -1.76 -11.29
CA ILE A 245 -2.39 -2.00 -12.55
C ILE A 245 -3.83 -2.44 -12.24
N ASN A 246 -4.00 -3.39 -11.32
CA ASN A 246 -5.32 -3.87 -10.90
C ASN A 246 -6.15 -2.73 -10.26
N ALA A 247 -5.52 -1.87 -9.45
CA ALA A 247 -6.17 -0.70 -8.88
C ALA A 247 -6.59 0.32 -9.96
N CYS A 248 -5.73 0.60 -10.95
CA CYS A 248 -6.06 1.46 -12.08
C CYS A 248 -7.25 0.91 -12.88
N ALA A 249 -7.31 -0.40 -13.09
CA ALA A 249 -8.44 -1.03 -13.77
C ALA A 249 -9.73 -0.93 -12.93
N ALA A 250 -9.66 -1.21 -11.63
CA ALA A 250 -10.81 -1.08 -10.74
C ALA A 250 -11.35 0.36 -10.71
N ILE A 251 -10.48 1.36 -10.53
CA ILE A 251 -10.87 2.78 -10.58
C ILE A 251 -11.40 3.15 -11.97
N GLY A 252 -10.70 2.74 -13.03
CA GLY A 252 -11.12 2.99 -14.41
C GLY A 252 -12.52 2.47 -14.69
N ILE A 253 -12.89 1.31 -14.12
CA ILE A 253 -14.23 0.74 -14.30
C ILE A 253 -15.26 1.36 -13.36
N TYR A 254 -15.04 1.31 -12.05
CA TYR A 254 -16.06 1.68 -11.08
C TYR A 254 -16.20 3.19 -10.87
N ASP A 255 -15.15 3.96 -11.15
CA ASP A 255 -15.14 5.43 -11.01
C ASP A 255 -15.32 6.20 -12.31
N ILE A 256 -15.01 5.61 -13.47
CA ILE A 256 -15.10 6.32 -14.76
C ILE A 256 -16.05 5.60 -15.72
N TYR A 257 -15.74 4.36 -16.12
CA TYR A 257 -16.43 3.69 -17.21
C TYR A 257 -17.90 3.39 -16.88
N ARG A 258 -18.16 2.77 -15.72
CA ARG A 258 -19.52 2.45 -15.30
C ARG A 258 -20.34 3.73 -15.05
N PRO A 259 -19.90 4.72 -14.27
CA PRO A 259 -20.72 5.91 -14.01
C PRO A 259 -20.94 6.82 -15.24
N LEU A 260 -19.96 6.95 -16.14
CA LEU A 260 -19.99 7.96 -17.22
C LEU A 260 -20.26 7.40 -18.62
N ILE A 261 -19.86 6.16 -18.89
CA ILE A 261 -19.88 5.60 -20.26
C ILE A 261 -20.96 4.54 -20.40
N ARG A 262 -21.02 3.57 -19.49
CA ARG A 262 -21.98 2.46 -19.55
C ARG A 262 -22.44 1.99 -18.16
N PRO A 263 -23.50 2.60 -17.59
CA PRO A 263 -24.00 2.30 -16.24
C PRO A 263 -24.62 0.93 -16.05
N GLU A 264 -25.24 0.41 -17.12
CA GLU A 264 -25.98 -0.85 -17.11
C GLU A 264 -25.38 -1.83 -18.13
N ALA A 265 -24.24 -2.42 -17.77
CA ALA A 265 -23.65 -3.53 -18.51
C ALA A 265 -23.60 -4.80 -17.65
N SER A 266 -23.42 -5.95 -18.28
CA SER A 266 -23.24 -7.22 -17.57
C SER A 266 -21.88 -7.27 -16.88
N GLU A 267 -21.75 -8.07 -15.82
CA GLU A 267 -20.48 -8.31 -15.13
C GLU A 267 -19.37 -8.83 -16.08
N ARG A 268 -19.75 -9.64 -17.08
CA ARG A 268 -18.83 -10.10 -18.12
C ARG A 268 -18.26 -8.94 -18.95
N HIS A 269 -19.09 -7.94 -19.26
CA HIS A 269 -18.66 -6.74 -19.97
C HIS A 269 -17.71 -5.90 -19.11
N TYR A 270 -18.04 -5.67 -17.83
CA TYR A 270 -17.16 -4.93 -16.93
C TYR A 270 -15.82 -5.64 -16.72
N LEU A 271 -15.82 -6.97 -16.64
CA LEU A 271 -14.59 -7.75 -16.56
C LEU A 271 -13.73 -7.61 -17.83
N ALA A 272 -14.34 -7.66 -19.01
CA ALA A 272 -13.62 -7.44 -20.26
C ALA A 272 -13.06 -6.01 -20.36
N ALA A 273 -13.87 -5.01 -19.99
CA ALA A 273 -13.43 -3.61 -19.94
C ALA A 273 -12.28 -3.41 -18.93
N ALA A 274 -12.34 -4.07 -17.76
CA ALA A 274 -11.27 -4.03 -16.76
C ALA A 274 -9.95 -4.57 -17.31
N ARG A 275 -9.98 -5.67 -18.06
CA ARG A 275 -8.78 -6.23 -18.72
C ARG A 275 -8.17 -5.26 -19.73
N VAL A 276 -9.00 -4.56 -20.50
CA VAL A 276 -8.54 -3.50 -21.42
C VAL A 276 -7.92 -2.34 -20.63
N ALA A 277 -8.56 -1.89 -19.56
CA ALA A 277 -8.04 -0.83 -18.70
C ALA A 277 -6.69 -1.21 -18.06
N SER A 278 -6.51 -2.45 -17.61
CA SER A 278 -5.22 -2.99 -17.15
C SER A 278 -4.16 -2.91 -18.24
N GLY A 279 -4.48 -3.34 -19.47
CA GLY A 279 -3.57 -3.27 -20.61
C GLY A 279 -3.14 -1.84 -20.93
N LEU A 280 -4.08 -0.89 -20.93
CA LEU A 280 -3.79 0.53 -21.13
C LEU A 280 -2.88 1.09 -20.02
N ALA A 281 -3.15 0.76 -18.76
CA ALA A 281 -2.31 1.17 -17.63
C ALA A 281 -0.87 0.66 -17.76
N THR A 282 -0.70 -0.59 -18.20
CA THR A 282 0.62 -1.19 -18.49
C THR A 282 1.34 -0.42 -19.60
N VAL A 283 0.66 -0.13 -20.72
CA VAL A 283 1.25 0.62 -21.84
C VAL A 283 1.67 2.02 -21.40
N ILE A 284 0.82 2.74 -20.66
CA ILE A 284 1.16 4.06 -20.09
C ILE A 284 2.39 3.96 -19.20
N GLY A 285 2.46 2.93 -18.34
CA GLY A 285 3.62 2.65 -17.50
C GLY A 285 4.91 2.47 -18.29
N VAL A 286 4.89 1.66 -19.35
CA VAL A 286 6.05 1.44 -20.24
C VAL A 286 6.47 2.74 -20.92
N LEU A 287 5.52 3.54 -21.42
CA LEU A 287 5.82 4.83 -22.05
C LEU A 287 6.45 5.81 -21.06
N LEU A 288 6.02 5.82 -19.80
CA LEU A 288 6.59 6.66 -18.75
C LEU A 288 8.05 6.32 -18.44
N VAL A 289 8.50 5.08 -18.67
CA VAL A 289 9.93 4.72 -18.52
C VAL A 289 10.83 5.55 -19.42
N ILE A 290 10.37 5.96 -20.61
CA ILE A 290 11.11 6.86 -21.50
C ILE A 290 11.36 8.21 -20.81
N TRP A 291 10.36 8.74 -20.10
CA TRP A 291 10.48 9.98 -19.35
C TRP A 291 11.40 9.82 -18.12
N PHE A 292 11.28 8.71 -17.39
CA PHE A 292 12.13 8.42 -16.23
C PHE A 292 13.61 8.28 -16.59
N ASN A 293 13.92 7.65 -17.74
CA ASN A 293 15.29 7.53 -18.23
C ASN A 293 15.97 8.88 -18.53
N ARG A 294 15.19 9.96 -18.74
CA ARG A 294 15.72 11.31 -18.94
C ARG A 294 15.95 12.06 -17.62
N GLN A 295 15.48 11.52 -16.50
CA GLN A 295 15.60 12.19 -15.21
C GLN A 295 17.01 12.03 -14.62
N LYS A 296 17.50 13.10 -14.00
CA LYS A 296 18.79 13.12 -13.28
C LYS A 296 18.56 13.07 -11.78
N GLY A 297 19.36 12.26 -11.08
CA GLY A 297 19.31 12.15 -9.62
C GLY A 297 19.65 10.73 -9.16
N THR A 298 19.42 10.45 -7.88
CA THR A 298 19.31 9.08 -7.35
C THR A 298 17.91 8.52 -7.67
N LEU A 299 17.72 7.20 -7.62
CA LEU A 299 16.37 6.59 -7.76
C LEU A 299 15.37 7.23 -6.78
N MET A 300 15.79 7.41 -5.52
CA MET A 300 15.00 8.10 -4.49
C MET A 300 14.66 9.55 -4.88
N SER A 301 15.62 10.33 -5.37
CA SER A 301 15.36 11.71 -5.78
C SER A 301 14.35 11.78 -6.94
N ILE A 302 14.45 10.87 -7.92
CA ILE A 302 13.52 10.79 -9.04
C ILE A 302 12.11 10.42 -8.57
N HIS A 303 12.01 9.43 -7.67
CA HIS A 303 10.76 9.04 -7.04
C HIS A 303 10.08 10.24 -6.35
N TYR A 304 10.83 10.90 -5.47
CA TYR A 304 10.33 12.00 -4.66
C TYR A 304 9.98 13.25 -5.46
N LYS A 305 10.69 13.52 -6.55
CA LYS A 305 10.32 14.62 -7.46
C LYS A 305 8.87 14.51 -7.90
N GLY A 306 8.38 13.32 -8.25
CA GLY A 306 6.99 13.14 -8.69
C GLY A 306 5.99 13.06 -7.54
N ILE A 307 6.23 12.19 -6.55
CA ILE A 307 5.22 11.97 -5.52
C ILE A 307 4.98 13.19 -4.63
N MET A 308 6.01 14.02 -4.38
CA MET A 308 5.88 15.25 -3.60
C MET A 308 5.10 16.35 -4.34
N ILE A 309 4.78 16.17 -5.63
CA ILE A 309 3.90 17.07 -6.39
C ILE A 309 2.45 16.60 -6.31
N ILE A 310 2.22 15.30 -6.48
CA ILE A 310 0.89 14.74 -6.74
C ILE A 310 0.12 14.51 -5.44
N ILE A 311 0.80 13.97 -4.42
CA ILE A 311 0.18 13.49 -3.17
C ILE A 311 -0.35 14.60 -2.24
N PRO A 312 0.36 15.73 -2.01
CA PRO A 312 0.05 16.62 -0.88
C PRO A 312 -1.39 17.14 -0.82
N SER A 313 -1.98 17.48 -1.97
CA SER A 313 -3.31 18.07 -2.02
C SER A 313 -4.41 17.07 -1.69
N ILE A 314 -4.33 15.86 -2.26
CA ILE A 314 -5.33 14.82 -2.02
C ILE A 314 -5.23 14.28 -0.59
N VAL A 315 -4.04 14.06 -0.05
CA VAL A 315 -3.90 13.55 1.33
C VAL A 315 -4.41 14.53 2.36
N THR A 316 -4.17 15.83 2.15
CA THR A 316 -4.67 16.87 3.04
C THR A 316 -6.20 16.95 3.01
N ALA A 317 -6.79 16.92 1.81
CA ALA A 317 -8.25 16.94 1.66
C ALA A 317 -8.92 15.69 2.24
N LEU A 318 -8.33 14.50 2.04
CA LEU A 318 -8.81 13.26 2.64
C LEU A 318 -8.71 13.28 4.17
N PHE A 319 -7.55 13.70 4.70
CA PHE A 319 -7.33 13.81 6.13
C PHE A 319 -8.35 14.76 6.79
N LEU A 320 -8.50 15.98 6.26
CA LEU A 320 -9.52 16.92 6.75
C LEU A 320 -10.94 16.39 6.55
N GLY A 321 -11.22 15.65 5.47
CA GLY A 321 -12.51 15.03 5.22
C GLY A 321 -12.93 14.01 6.28
N VAL A 322 -11.97 13.21 6.75
CA VAL A 322 -12.16 12.14 7.74
C VAL A 322 -12.24 12.69 9.16
N PHE A 323 -11.35 13.62 9.51
CA PHE A 323 -11.17 14.11 10.88
C PHE A 323 -11.89 15.43 11.19
N TRP A 324 -12.39 16.16 10.18
CA TRP A 324 -13.09 17.42 10.40
C TRP A 324 -14.50 17.41 9.80
N ARG A 325 -15.50 17.28 10.69
CA ARG A 325 -16.94 17.35 10.34
C ARG A 325 -17.35 18.64 9.62
N GLY A 326 -16.64 19.75 9.87
CA GLY A 326 -16.91 21.04 9.24
C GLY A 326 -16.40 21.17 7.80
N PHE A 327 -15.57 20.24 7.33
CA PHE A 327 -14.96 20.33 6.01
C PHE A 327 -16.00 20.10 4.90
N THR A 328 -16.30 21.14 4.11
CA THR A 328 -17.40 21.11 3.14
C THR A 328 -16.95 20.54 1.79
N ALA A 329 -17.89 20.12 0.95
CA ALA A 329 -17.58 19.61 -0.39
C ALA A 329 -16.89 20.67 -1.27
N ARG A 330 -17.32 21.95 -1.17
CA ARG A 330 -16.68 23.07 -1.86
C ARG A 330 -15.24 23.26 -1.38
N ALA A 331 -15.02 23.22 -0.07
CA ALA A 331 -13.68 23.29 0.51
C ALA A 331 -12.77 22.17 -0.01
N ALA A 332 -13.25 20.93 -0.05
CA ALA A 332 -12.50 19.79 -0.58
C ALA A 332 -12.11 20.00 -2.06
N CYS A 333 -13.07 20.35 -2.92
CA CYS A 333 -12.80 20.59 -4.35
C CYS A 333 -11.81 21.73 -4.58
N THR A 334 -12.05 22.90 -3.98
CA THR A 334 -11.20 24.08 -4.17
C THR A 334 -9.80 23.84 -3.59
N ALA A 335 -9.69 23.23 -2.41
CA ALA A 335 -8.40 22.90 -1.80
C ALA A 335 -7.59 21.93 -2.66
N MET A 336 -8.19 20.85 -3.18
CA MET A 336 -7.49 19.90 -4.05
C MET A 336 -6.98 20.58 -5.33
N VAL A 337 -7.82 21.36 -6.00
CA VAL A 337 -7.45 22.02 -7.28
C VAL A 337 -6.38 23.08 -7.05
N VAL A 338 -6.61 24.01 -6.13
CA VAL A 338 -5.66 25.11 -5.84
C VAL A 338 -4.36 24.55 -5.26
N GLY A 339 -4.45 23.58 -4.35
CA GLY A 339 -3.30 22.89 -3.76
C GLY A 339 -2.44 22.20 -4.82
N SER A 340 -3.05 21.41 -5.71
CA SER A 340 -2.34 20.78 -6.83
C SER A 340 -1.72 21.81 -7.76
N ALA A 341 -2.47 22.85 -8.16
CA ALA A 341 -1.99 23.89 -9.06
C ALA A 341 -0.79 24.64 -8.46
N MET A 342 -0.86 25.04 -7.20
CA MET A 342 0.23 25.71 -6.50
C MET A 342 1.45 24.81 -6.31
N THR A 343 1.24 23.53 -6.02
CA THR A 343 2.34 22.56 -5.89
C THR A 343 3.04 22.34 -7.23
N ILE A 344 2.30 22.26 -8.34
CA ILE A 344 2.86 22.20 -9.70
C ILE A 344 3.60 23.50 -10.03
N LEU A 345 3.02 24.66 -9.70
CA LEU A 345 3.64 25.97 -9.92
C LEU A 345 5.00 26.09 -9.21
N SER A 346 5.15 25.45 -8.04
CA SER A 346 6.42 25.40 -7.30
C SER A 346 7.56 24.66 -8.02
N LEU A 347 7.28 23.94 -9.11
CA LEU A 347 8.32 23.36 -9.99
C LEU A 347 9.00 24.42 -10.83
N PHE A 348 8.22 25.40 -11.30
CA PHE A 348 8.69 26.49 -12.14
C PHE A 348 9.18 27.67 -11.29
N PHE A 349 8.60 27.85 -10.10
CA PHE A 349 8.95 28.90 -9.16
C PHE A 349 9.26 28.33 -7.77
N PRO A 350 10.42 27.66 -7.57
CA PRO A 350 10.76 27.08 -6.28
C PRO A 350 10.87 28.10 -5.13
N ALA A 351 11.03 29.39 -5.46
CA ALA A 351 11.03 30.49 -4.50
C ALA A 351 9.74 30.54 -3.65
N LEU A 352 8.62 30.02 -4.15
CA LEU A 352 7.36 29.91 -3.40
C LEU A 352 7.49 29.07 -2.12
N ILE A 353 8.43 28.13 -2.08
CA ILE A 353 8.64 27.22 -0.94
C ILE A 353 9.52 27.87 0.14
N ARG A 354 10.33 28.88 -0.21
CA ARG A 354 11.31 29.52 0.70
C ARG A 354 10.73 29.96 2.04
N PRO A 355 9.53 30.58 2.13
CA PRO A 355 8.97 30.98 3.42
C PRO A 355 8.76 29.81 4.39
N LEU A 356 8.53 28.60 3.88
CA LEU A 356 8.35 27.38 4.68
C LEU A 356 9.64 26.57 4.84
N ALA A 357 10.66 26.83 4.02
CA ALA A 357 11.91 26.09 3.99
C ALA A 357 13.13 26.92 4.41
N TRP A 358 12.93 28.11 4.99
CA TRP A 358 14.01 29.05 5.35
C TRP A 358 15.06 28.45 6.30
N PHE A 359 14.67 27.49 7.13
CA PHE A 359 15.55 26.80 8.07
C PHE A 359 16.35 25.64 7.43
N VAL A 360 16.01 25.23 6.21
CA VAL A 360 16.77 24.22 5.44
C VAL A 360 17.88 24.95 4.69
N HIS A 361 19.09 24.92 5.24
CA HIS A 361 20.23 25.66 4.71
C HIS A 361 20.97 24.85 3.64
N GLY A 362 21.26 25.48 2.49
CA GLY A 362 22.15 24.91 1.48
C GLY A 362 22.09 25.61 0.12
N ALA A 363 23.23 26.15 -0.33
CA ALA A 363 23.36 26.88 -1.59
C ALA A 363 23.20 26.03 -2.88
N ARG A 364 22.81 24.74 -2.78
CA ARG A 364 22.82 23.77 -3.89
C ARG A 364 21.54 22.95 -4.10
N ASN A 365 20.43 23.22 -3.40
CA ASN A 365 19.10 22.68 -3.78
C ASN A 365 18.09 23.81 -3.94
N PRO A 366 18.07 24.47 -5.10
CA PRO A 366 17.00 25.40 -5.43
C PRO A 366 15.63 24.71 -5.56
N ASP A 367 15.57 23.38 -5.68
CA ASP A 367 14.35 22.66 -6.07
C ASP A 367 13.46 22.24 -4.90
N PHE A 368 13.91 22.35 -3.64
CA PHE A 368 13.14 22.08 -2.42
C PHE A 368 12.29 20.80 -2.46
N ILE A 369 12.79 19.72 -3.10
CA ILE A 369 12.00 18.52 -3.47
C ILE A 369 11.14 17.99 -2.32
N TYR A 370 11.74 17.81 -1.14
CA TYR A 370 11.06 17.25 0.03
C TYR A 370 10.12 18.26 0.72
N MET A 371 10.52 19.54 0.75
CA MET A 371 9.69 20.61 1.33
C MET A 371 8.50 20.97 0.45
N ARG A 372 8.49 20.56 -0.82
CA ARG A 372 7.35 20.72 -1.71
C ARG A 372 6.09 20.04 -1.16
N ALA A 373 6.24 18.90 -0.49
CA ALA A 373 5.09 18.26 0.15
C ALA A 373 4.54 19.07 1.31
N LEU A 374 5.40 19.61 2.17
CA LEU A 374 4.97 20.53 3.24
C LEU A 374 4.23 21.73 2.66
N PHE A 375 4.82 22.36 1.64
CA PHE A 375 4.20 23.50 0.95
C PHE A 375 2.82 23.14 0.39
N GLY A 376 2.72 22.02 -0.35
CA GLY A 376 1.45 21.57 -0.91
C GLY A 376 0.40 21.27 0.14
N MET A 377 0.78 20.61 1.25
CA MET A 377 -0.13 20.33 2.37
C MET A 377 -0.59 21.62 3.05
N VAL A 378 0.31 22.56 3.34
CA VAL A 378 -0.02 23.84 3.98
C VAL A 378 -0.95 24.67 3.10
N VAL A 379 -0.65 24.83 1.81
CA VAL A 379 -1.50 25.57 0.88
C VAL A 379 -2.89 24.93 0.81
N THR A 380 -2.95 23.61 0.67
CA THR A 380 -4.22 22.88 0.61
C THR A 380 -5.02 23.05 1.90
N ALA A 381 -4.37 22.93 3.07
CA ALA A 381 -5.02 23.08 4.37
C ALA A 381 -5.55 24.50 4.56
N VAL A 382 -4.74 25.52 4.26
CA VAL A 382 -5.13 26.94 4.40
C VAL A 382 -6.33 27.25 3.51
N VAL A 383 -6.28 26.87 2.22
CA VAL A 383 -7.40 27.08 1.29
C VAL A 383 -8.64 26.32 1.76
N GLY A 384 -8.48 25.06 2.16
CA GLY A 384 -9.57 24.23 2.63
C GLY A 384 -10.24 24.78 3.90
N ILE A 385 -9.45 25.23 4.87
CA ILE A 385 -9.94 25.85 6.10
C ILE A 385 -10.66 27.16 5.78
N ALA A 386 -10.03 28.05 5.00
CA ALA A 386 -10.62 29.33 4.62
C ALA A 386 -11.98 29.14 3.93
N VAL A 387 -12.06 28.26 2.92
CA VAL A 387 -13.30 27.99 2.20
C VAL A 387 -14.34 27.34 3.10
N SER A 388 -13.97 26.41 3.99
CA SER A 388 -14.91 25.78 4.93
C SER A 388 -15.46 26.74 6.00
N LEU A 389 -14.68 27.75 6.39
CA LEU A 389 -15.12 28.80 7.30
C LEU A 389 -16.10 29.79 6.63
N LEU A 390 -15.88 30.08 5.35
CA LEU A 390 -16.74 30.95 4.54
C LEU A 390 -18.02 30.23 4.07
N ASP A 391 -17.94 28.94 3.75
CA ASP A 391 -19.03 28.13 3.22
C ASP A 391 -19.96 27.60 4.32
N ARG A 392 -20.59 28.51 5.08
CA ARG A 392 -21.53 28.14 6.16
C ARG A 392 -22.72 27.30 5.65
N ARG A 393 -23.15 27.52 4.40
CA ARG A 393 -24.26 26.79 3.76
C ARG A 393 -23.90 25.37 3.34
N GLY A 394 -22.60 25.06 3.14
CA GLY A 394 -22.13 23.72 2.77
C GLY A 394 -21.91 22.78 3.96
N ARG A 395 -22.14 23.23 5.20
CA ARG A 395 -22.03 22.42 6.41
C ARG A 395 -23.30 21.58 6.60
N VAL A 396 -23.32 20.44 5.92
CA VAL A 396 -24.39 19.45 6.04
C VAL A 396 -23.98 18.40 7.07
N PRO A 397 -24.90 17.87 7.90
CA PRO A 397 -24.62 16.70 8.73
C PRO A 397 -24.10 15.53 7.90
N VAL A 398 -22.96 14.97 8.29
CA VAL A 398 -22.31 13.83 7.61
C VAL A 398 -22.19 12.62 8.55
N PRO A 399 -23.31 12.11 9.08
CA PRO A 399 -23.27 11.14 10.15
C PRO A 399 -22.82 9.78 9.57
N GLY A 400 -21.91 9.10 10.25
CA GLY A 400 -21.29 7.86 9.79
C GLY A 400 -20.18 8.02 8.74
N LEU A 401 -19.72 9.25 8.47
CA LEU A 401 -18.72 9.54 7.43
C LEU A 401 -17.47 10.27 7.98
N THR A 402 -17.41 10.44 9.29
CA THR A 402 -16.27 11.04 10.03
C THR A 402 -15.97 10.21 11.26
N VAL A 403 -14.74 10.33 11.79
CA VAL A 403 -14.27 9.56 12.95
C VAL A 403 -15.14 9.80 14.19
N ASP A 404 -15.73 10.99 14.32
CA ASP A 404 -16.61 11.35 15.44
C ASP A 404 -17.97 10.62 15.43
N SER A 405 -18.30 9.91 14.35
CA SER A 405 -19.63 9.32 14.11
C SER A 405 -19.58 7.84 13.73
N LEU A 406 -18.55 7.12 14.21
CA LEU A 406 -18.34 5.70 13.87
C LEU A 406 -19.53 4.80 14.24
N ASP A 407 -20.20 5.04 15.37
CA ASP A 407 -21.38 4.24 15.77
C ASP A 407 -22.51 4.36 14.74
N GLU A 408 -22.67 5.53 14.14
CA GLU A 408 -23.64 5.71 13.05
C GLU A 408 -23.23 4.96 11.78
N ALA A 409 -21.93 4.93 11.47
CA ALA A 409 -21.42 4.13 10.37
C ALA A 409 -21.72 2.65 10.59
N MET A 410 -21.54 2.17 11.82
CA MET A 410 -21.88 0.80 12.22
C MET A 410 -23.38 0.54 12.15
N ARG A 411 -24.23 1.47 12.61
CA ARG A 411 -25.69 1.35 12.49
C ARG A 411 -26.14 1.19 11.05
N ARG A 412 -25.59 2.02 10.14
CA ARG A 412 -25.88 1.96 8.71
C ARG A 412 -25.44 0.65 8.07
N TYR A 413 -24.26 0.16 8.44
CA TYR A 413 -23.73 -1.10 7.91
C TYR A 413 -24.53 -2.31 8.43
N LYS A 414 -24.80 -2.35 9.74
CA LYS A 414 -25.57 -3.42 10.38
C LYS A 414 -27.06 -3.34 10.13
N GLN A 415 -27.60 -2.18 9.72
CA GLN A 415 -29.04 -1.91 9.68
C GLN A 415 -29.70 -2.19 11.06
N GLY A 416 -29.02 -1.82 12.15
CA GLY A 416 -29.43 -2.10 13.52
C GLY A 416 -28.45 -1.52 14.55
N GLU A 417 -28.79 -1.57 15.84
CA GLU A 417 -27.92 -1.00 16.87
C GLU A 417 -26.59 -1.75 17.02
N PRO A 418 -25.45 -1.05 17.19
CA PRO A 418 -24.17 -1.71 17.30
C PRO A 418 -24.05 -2.47 18.63
N ASN A 419 -23.79 -3.78 18.54
CA ASN A 419 -23.47 -4.59 19.71
C ASN A 419 -21.96 -4.63 19.99
N HIS A 420 -21.49 -3.79 20.90
CA HIS A 420 -20.08 -3.71 21.29
C HIS A 420 -19.60 -4.82 22.25
N ALA A 421 -20.49 -5.70 22.73
CA ALA A 421 -20.08 -6.76 23.65
C ALA A 421 -19.08 -7.71 22.97
N ARG A 422 -17.96 -8.03 23.62
CA ARG A 422 -16.96 -8.93 23.01
C ARG A 422 -17.30 -10.39 23.31
N GLY A 423 -17.62 -11.14 22.26
CA GLY A 423 -17.85 -12.59 22.34
C GLY A 423 -16.57 -13.42 22.29
N ARG A 424 -16.69 -14.73 22.55
CA ARG A 424 -15.65 -15.73 22.29
C ARG A 424 -15.97 -16.49 21.00
N LYS A 425 -14.96 -16.67 20.16
CA LYS A 425 -15.03 -17.49 18.94
C LYS A 425 -15.48 -18.92 19.29
N VAL A 426 -16.44 -19.46 18.56
CA VAL A 426 -16.87 -20.85 18.67
C VAL A 426 -16.28 -21.61 17.48
N ARG A 427 -15.75 -22.82 17.72
CA ARG A 427 -15.01 -23.58 16.72
C ARG A 427 -15.56 -24.99 16.56
N ARG A 428 -15.33 -25.58 15.39
CA ARG A 428 -15.70 -26.96 15.06
C ARG A 428 -17.20 -27.24 15.20
N VAL A 429 -18.03 -26.34 14.71
CA VAL A 429 -19.48 -26.43 14.82
C VAL A 429 -20.05 -27.15 13.60
N PRO A 430 -20.89 -28.20 13.78
CA PRO A 430 -21.52 -28.86 12.65
C PRO A 430 -22.55 -27.95 11.97
N LEU A 431 -22.78 -28.16 10.68
CA LEU A 431 -23.78 -27.44 9.89
C LEU A 431 -25.00 -28.32 9.65
N ARG A 432 -26.19 -27.69 9.64
CA ARG A 432 -27.43 -28.29 9.13
C ARG A 432 -28.13 -27.31 8.22
N LEU A 433 -28.71 -27.84 7.14
CA LEU A 433 -29.50 -27.04 6.22
C LEU A 433 -30.87 -26.75 6.84
N ASP A 434 -31.31 -25.50 6.70
CA ASP A 434 -32.63 -25.06 7.09
C ASP A 434 -33.19 -24.16 5.99
N GLU A 435 -34.19 -24.68 5.25
CA GLU A 435 -34.82 -23.99 4.13
C GLU A 435 -35.73 -22.84 4.56
N THR A 436 -36.06 -22.75 5.86
CA THR A 436 -36.90 -21.67 6.39
C THR A 436 -36.13 -20.36 6.59
N LEU A 437 -34.79 -20.41 6.59
CA LEU A 437 -33.94 -19.23 6.77
C LEU A 437 -33.75 -18.47 5.44
N GLY A 438 -33.68 -17.14 5.54
CA GLY A 438 -33.35 -16.29 4.40
C GLY A 438 -31.92 -16.49 3.89
N THR A 439 -31.64 -15.99 2.69
CA THR A 439 -30.27 -15.91 2.16
C THR A 439 -29.46 -14.88 2.97
N GLY A 440 -28.26 -15.26 3.42
CA GLY A 440 -27.40 -14.46 4.28
C GLY A 440 -27.70 -14.58 5.77
N GLU A 441 -28.57 -15.52 6.17
CA GLU A 441 -29.00 -15.70 7.56
C GLU A 441 -28.59 -17.06 8.13
N ILE A 442 -28.31 -17.09 9.44
CA ILE A 442 -28.07 -18.30 10.22
C ILE A 442 -28.88 -18.29 11.52
N SER A 443 -29.12 -19.47 12.06
CA SER A 443 -29.64 -19.67 13.41
C SER A 443 -28.67 -20.55 14.21
N VAL A 444 -28.40 -20.16 15.45
CA VAL A 444 -27.44 -20.86 16.33
C VAL A 444 -28.08 -21.27 17.65
N PRO A 445 -27.58 -22.30 18.35
CA PRO A 445 -28.08 -22.67 19.66
C PRO A 445 -27.97 -21.52 20.68
N ALA A 446 -28.93 -21.39 21.60
CA ALA A 446 -28.95 -20.31 22.58
C ALA A 446 -27.65 -20.24 23.44
N ALA A 447 -27.07 -21.39 23.79
CA ALA A 447 -25.79 -21.45 24.49
C ALA A 447 -24.63 -20.88 23.65
N MET A 448 -24.65 -21.10 22.33
CA MET A 448 -23.66 -20.60 21.39
C MET A 448 -23.77 -19.09 21.20
N ALA A 449 -25.00 -18.57 21.05
CA ALA A 449 -25.26 -17.13 20.99
C ALA A 449 -24.74 -16.42 22.24
N ARG A 450 -24.95 -17.00 23.45
CA ARG A 450 -24.38 -16.49 24.70
C ARG A 450 -22.85 -16.46 24.68
N ARG A 451 -22.18 -17.52 24.19
CA ARG A 451 -20.70 -17.55 24.06
C ARG A 451 -20.18 -16.51 23.06
N LEU A 452 -20.88 -16.32 21.95
CA LEU A 452 -20.59 -15.30 20.94
C LEU A 452 -20.97 -13.88 21.40
N ALA A 453 -21.66 -13.74 22.54
CA ALA A 453 -22.30 -12.51 22.99
C ALA A 453 -23.16 -11.86 21.87
N ALA A 454 -23.80 -12.69 21.04
CA ALA A 454 -24.55 -12.27 19.87
C ALA A 454 -26.06 -12.25 20.14
N ARG A 455 -26.76 -11.32 19.49
CA ARG A 455 -28.21 -11.16 19.52
C ARG A 455 -28.74 -11.19 18.08
N ALA A 456 -30.05 -11.41 17.92
CA ALA A 456 -30.67 -11.34 16.61
C ALA A 456 -30.33 -10.00 15.91
N GLY A 457 -29.97 -10.08 14.63
CA GLY A 457 -29.49 -8.96 13.82
C GLY A 457 -27.97 -8.74 13.85
N ASP A 458 -27.22 -9.35 14.77
CA ASP A 458 -25.76 -9.25 14.77
C ASP A 458 -25.14 -9.96 13.56
N ILE A 459 -24.04 -9.39 13.07
CA ILE A 459 -23.24 -9.97 11.99
C ILE A 459 -22.26 -10.99 12.58
N ILE A 460 -22.28 -12.20 12.04
CA ILE A 460 -21.39 -13.30 12.38
C ILE A 460 -20.54 -13.61 11.15
N TYR A 461 -19.23 -13.67 11.34
CA TYR A 461 -18.33 -14.27 10.36
C TYR A 461 -18.36 -15.78 10.53
N ILE A 462 -18.77 -16.49 9.49
CA ILE A 462 -18.75 -17.95 9.41
C ILE A 462 -17.63 -18.36 8.45
N CYS A 463 -16.81 -19.35 8.82
CA CYS A 463 -15.77 -19.87 7.93
C CYS A 463 -15.52 -21.36 8.14
N ASP A 464 -14.95 -22.00 7.13
CA ASP A 464 -14.44 -23.37 7.25
C ASP A 464 -13.43 -23.48 8.41
N HIS A 465 -13.50 -24.58 9.16
CA HIS A 465 -12.59 -24.81 10.29
C HIS A 465 -11.11 -24.94 9.86
N ARG A 466 -10.85 -25.37 8.63
CA ARG A 466 -9.49 -25.56 8.11
C ARG A 466 -8.86 -24.20 7.86
N TRP A 467 -7.91 -23.84 8.72
CA TRP A 467 -7.25 -22.52 8.72
C TRP A 467 -6.65 -22.12 7.35
N TYR A 468 -6.18 -23.09 6.56
CA TYR A 468 -5.55 -22.85 5.26
C TYR A 468 -6.55 -22.55 4.13
N LEU A 469 -7.85 -22.79 4.33
CA LEU A 469 -8.89 -22.32 3.41
C LEU A 469 -9.28 -20.86 3.67
N GLY A 470 -8.70 -20.25 4.71
CA GLY A 470 -8.73 -18.80 4.95
C GLY A 470 -10.14 -18.21 4.85
N GLY A 471 -10.24 -17.09 4.12
CA GLY A 471 -11.50 -16.47 3.72
C GLY A 471 -12.04 -16.95 2.36
N LEU A 472 -11.50 -18.03 1.79
CA LEU A 472 -11.98 -18.59 0.50
C LEU A 472 -13.31 -19.34 0.66
N ARG A 473 -13.59 -19.81 1.87
CA ARG A 473 -14.82 -20.51 2.26
C ARG A 473 -15.38 -19.86 3.52
N SER A 474 -15.91 -18.66 3.36
CA SER A 474 -16.42 -17.85 4.46
C SER A 474 -17.42 -16.83 3.97
N ASP A 475 -18.25 -16.33 4.88
CA ASP A 475 -19.17 -15.23 4.61
C ASP A 475 -19.49 -14.41 5.86
N HIS A 476 -20.03 -13.20 5.66
CA HIS A 476 -20.66 -12.37 6.69
C HIS A 476 -22.16 -12.62 6.68
N VAL A 477 -22.65 -13.35 7.69
CA VAL A 477 -24.05 -13.72 7.82
C VAL A 477 -24.72 -12.99 8.99
N ARG A 478 -26.04 -12.80 8.92
CA ARG A 478 -26.84 -12.22 10.02
C ARG A 478 -27.40 -13.33 10.90
N LEU A 479 -27.37 -13.10 12.21
CA LEU A 479 -28.03 -13.99 13.15
C LEU A 479 -29.54 -13.72 13.12
N ALA A 480 -30.33 -14.61 12.52
CA ALA A 480 -31.80 -14.48 12.49
C ALA A 480 -32.41 -14.67 13.88
N GLY A 481 -31.88 -15.61 14.66
CA GLY A 481 -32.35 -15.92 16.00
C GLY A 481 -31.61 -17.09 16.61
N THR A 482 -32.08 -17.52 17.78
CA THR A 482 -31.61 -18.74 18.42
C THR A 482 -32.63 -19.85 18.29
N HIS A 483 -32.18 -21.09 18.18
CA HIS A 483 -33.04 -22.25 18.30
C HIS A 483 -32.71 -23.03 19.57
N ASP A 484 -33.72 -23.66 20.14
CA ASP A 484 -33.60 -24.52 21.30
C ASP A 484 -33.67 -25.99 20.85
N GLY A 485 -32.71 -26.80 21.30
CA GLY A 485 -32.60 -28.22 21.00
C GLY A 485 -31.29 -28.81 21.54
N GLU A 486 -31.22 -30.14 21.64
CA GLU A 486 -29.98 -30.88 21.96
C GLU A 486 -28.92 -30.80 20.85
N ASP A 487 -29.29 -30.22 19.71
CA ASP A 487 -28.44 -30.09 18.54
C ASP A 487 -27.47 -28.90 18.68
N GLU A 488 -26.17 -29.17 18.72
CA GLU A 488 -25.14 -28.14 18.73
C GLU A 488 -24.85 -27.54 17.34
N ALA A 489 -25.60 -27.93 16.31
CA ALA A 489 -25.38 -27.48 14.93
C ALA A 489 -25.85 -26.04 14.66
N VAL A 490 -25.15 -25.39 13.74
CA VAL A 490 -25.62 -24.14 13.12
C VAL A 490 -26.55 -24.47 11.98
N ARG A 491 -27.71 -23.82 11.96
CA ARG A 491 -28.65 -23.88 10.86
C ARG A 491 -28.34 -22.79 9.85
N ILE A 492 -28.22 -23.15 8.58
CA ILE A 492 -27.86 -22.26 7.47
C ILE A 492 -28.75 -22.56 6.27
N SER A 493 -29.17 -21.52 5.54
CA SER A 493 -29.92 -21.74 4.30
C SER A 493 -29.02 -22.29 3.18
N PRO A 494 -29.55 -23.14 2.27
CA PRO A 494 -28.76 -23.69 1.16
C PRO A 494 -28.07 -22.63 0.31
N ALA A 495 -28.76 -21.52 0.03
CA ALA A 495 -28.21 -20.40 -0.73
C ALA A 495 -27.02 -19.73 -0.02
N THR A 496 -27.09 -19.58 1.31
CA THR A 496 -25.98 -19.00 2.10
C THR A 496 -24.79 -19.94 2.13
N LEU A 497 -25.03 -21.25 2.28
CA LEU A 497 -23.97 -22.26 2.23
C LEU A 497 -23.22 -22.21 0.89
N GLU A 498 -23.96 -22.12 -0.22
CA GLU A 498 -23.41 -22.05 -1.57
C GLU A 498 -22.62 -20.75 -1.79
N ASN A 499 -23.18 -19.60 -1.41
CA ASN A 499 -22.52 -18.29 -1.53
C ASN A 499 -21.22 -18.22 -0.71
N ALA A 500 -21.21 -18.82 0.48
CA ALA A 500 -20.05 -18.91 1.34
C ALA A 500 -19.03 -19.97 0.88
N PHE A 501 -19.34 -20.74 -0.17
CA PHE A 501 -18.58 -21.91 -0.62
C PHE A 501 -18.28 -22.89 0.53
N LEU A 502 -19.20 -23.06 1.48
CA LEU A 502 -19.03 -23.97 2.61
C LEU A 502 -19.40 -25.41 2.20
N LEU A 503 -18.86 -26.39 2.93
CA LEU A 503 -19.17 -27.80 2.70
C LEU A 503 -20.11 -28.30 3.80
N PRO A 504 -21.25 -28.94 3.46
CA PRO A 504 -22.25 -29.37 4.45
C PRO A 504 -21.67 -30.28 5.55
N ASP A 505 -20.83 -31.23 5.15
CA ASP A 505 -20.27 -32.25 6.06
C ASP A 505 -19.01 -31.78 6.79
N ARG A 506 -18.64 -30.50 6.67
CA ARG A 506 -17.45 -29.96 7.31
C ARG A 506 -17.83 -28.95 8.38
N PRO A 507 -17.15 -29.01 9.54
CA PRO A 507 -17.46 -28.09 10.61
C PRO A 507 -16.94 -26.69 10.30
N VAL A 508 -17.61 -25.70 10.89
CA VAL A 508 -17.32 -24.28 10.75
C VAL A 508 -16.87 -23.65 12.05
N ASP A 509 -16.26 -22.49 11.92
CA ASP A 509 -15.91 -21.59 13.00
C ASP A 509 -16.76 -20.31 12.90
N LEU A 510 -17.26 -19.81 14.03
CA LEU A 510 -18.12 -18.62 14.10
C LEU A 510 -17.47 -17.55 14.97
N GLU A 511 -17.53 -16.32 14.52
CA GLU A 511 -17.05 -15.16 15.28
C GLU A 511 -17.97 -13.96 15.08
N LYS A 512 -18.43 -13.34 16.17
CA LYS A 512 -19.23 -12.12 16.08
C LYS A 512 -18.36 -10.94 15.63
N ILE A 513 -18.83 -10.21 14.63
CA ILE A 513 -18.19 -8.98 14.17
C ILE A 513 -18.76 -7.80 14.95
N ILE A 514 -17.87 -7.07 15.62
CA ILE A 514 -18.21 -5.83 16.34
C ILE A 514 -18.40 -4.70 15.33
#